data_AF-J7TJF3-F1
#
_entry.id   AF-J7TJF3-F1
#
_cell.length_a   1.000
_cell.length_b   1.000
_cell.length_c   1.000
_cell.angle_alpha   90.00
_cell.angle_beta   90.00
_cell.angle_gamma   90.00
#
_symmetry.space_group_name_H-M   'P 1'
#
loop_
_entity.id
_entity.type
_entity.pdbx_description
1 polymer ?
#
loop_
_entity_poly.entity_id
_entity_poly.type
_entity_poly.pdbx_seq_one_letter_code
_entity_poly.pdbx_strand_id
1 'polypeptide(L)'
;AQQDTRPHIVSITVTEDGKVLFDRDEEPTRELTARVKTQLEDDPDTVFVVRGDRKADYQFVVTVFDALKEAGTRHVSIATETGGV
;
A
#
# COMPACT_ATOMS: atom_id res chain seq x y z
N ALA A 1 29.13 -0.76 10.74
CA ALA A 1 27.72 -0.43 11.01
C ALA A 1 26.88 -1.52 10.37
N GLN A 2 26.15 -2.30 11.17
CA GLN A 2 25.23 -3.32 10.66
C GLN A 2 24.05 -2.54 10.09
N GLN A 3 23.99 -2.37 8.77
CA GLN A 3 22.82 -1.78 8.14
C GLN A 3 21.70 -2.81 8.32
N ASP A 4 20.79 -2.53 9.23
CA ASP A 4 19.55 -3.26 9.44
C ASP A 4 18.86 -3.48 8.09
N THR A 5 19.09 -4.63 7.46
CA THR A 5 18.29 -5.12 6.33
C THR A 5 16.94 -5.60 6.88
N ARG A 6 16.21 -4.70 7.53
CA ARG A 6 14.80 -4.92 7.81
C ARG A 6 14.08 -4.55 6.52
N PRO A 7 13.32 -5.48 5.91
CA PRO A 7 12.52 -5.12 4.74
C PRO A 7 11.68 -3.90 5.09
N HIS A 8 11.71 -2.87 4.26
CA HIS A 8 10.82 -1.73 4.44
C HIS A 8 9.38 -2.22 4.21
N ILE A 9 8.60 -2.25 5.29
CA ILE A 9 7.20 -2.64 5.24
C ILE A 9 6.40 -1.36 5.21
N VAL A 10 5.76 -1.08 4.08
CA VAL A 10 4.89 0.07 3.92
C VAL A 10 3.45 -0.39 4.11
N SER A 11 2.78 0.12 5.13
CA SER A 11 1.34 -0.11 5.31
C SER A 11 0.54 0.96 4.58
N ILE A 12 -0.37 0.52 3.72
CA ILE A 12 -1.31 1.36 2.97
C ILE A 12 -2.70 1.12 3.54
N THR A 13 -3.29 2.09 4.24
CA THR A 13 -4.65 1.95 4.79
C THR A 13 -5.66 2.65 3.89
N VAL A 14 -6.76 2.00 3.56
CA VAL A 14 -7.84 2.55 2.77
C VAL A 14 -9.06 2.73 3.68
N THR A 15 -9.53 3.97 3.82
CA THR A 15 -10.69 4.29 4.65
C THR A 15 -12.00 4.21 3.86
N GLU A 16 -13.13 4.19 4.58
CA GLU A 16 -14.48 4.26 3.98
C GLU A 16 -14.73 5.53 3.16
N ASP A 17 -14.02 6.61 3.46
CA ASP A 17 -14.10 7.89 2.76
C ASP A 17 -13.31 7.87 1.43
N GLY A 18 -12.60 6.78 1.13
CA GLY A 18 -11.72 6.66 -0.03
C GLY A 18 -10.35 7.28 0.14
N LYS A 19 -10.00 7.66 1.37
CA LYS A 19 -8.69 8.19 1.71
C LYS A 19 -7.70 7.04 1.81
N VAL A 20 -6.51 7.26 1.27
CA VAL A 20 -5.41 6.31 1.35
C VAL A 20 -4.36 6.87 2.28
N LEU A 21 -3.95 6.09 3.27
CA LEU A 21 -2.87 6.45 4.19
C LEU A 21 -1.66 5.61 3.85
N PHE A 22 -0.59 6.26 3.41
CA PHE A 22 0.69 5.64 3.09
C PHE A 22 1.67 5.90 4.23
N ASP A 23 2.14 4.87 4.93
CA ASP A 23 3.08 5.00 6.05
C ASP A 23 2.66 6.01 7.14
N ARG A 24 1.34 6.18 7.34
CA ARG A 24 0.68 7.15 8.25
C ARG A 24 0.48 8.56 7.69
N ASP A 25 0.96 8.87 6.50
CA ASP A 25 0.61 10.09 5.79
C ASP A 25 -0.65 9.89 4.95
N GLU A 26 -1.63 10.78 5.09
CA GLU A 26 -2.80 10.80 4.19
C GLU A 26 -2.37 11.31 2.82
N GLU A 27 -2.37 10.42 1.83
CA GLU A 27 -1.96 10.72 0.46
C GLU A 27 -3.07 10.30 -0.51
N PRO A 28 -3.40 11.11 -1.52
CA PRO A 28 -4.36 10.71 -2.53
C PRO A 28 -3.82 9.53 -3.36
N THR A 29 -4.70 8.60 -3.73
CA THR A 29 -4.36 7.41 -4.53
C THR A 29 -3.61 7.74 -5.83
N ARG A 30 -3.83 8.93 -6.38
CA ARG A 30 -3.16 9.40 -7.61
C ARG A 30 -1.65 9.64 -7.42
N GLU A 31 -1.23 10.05 -6.23
CA GLU A 31 0.18 10.27 -5.89
C GLU A 31 0.83 9.02 -5.30
N LEU A 32 0.02 8.10 -4.77
CA LEU A 32 0.44 6.79 -4.28
C LEU A 32 1.31 6.04 -5.31
N THR A 33 0.89 5.96 -6.57
CA THR A 33 1.65 5.26 -7.63
C THR A 33 3.06 5.83 -7.80
N ALA A 34 3.17 7.16 -7.82
CA ALA A 34 4.47 7.83 -7.97
C ALA A 34 5.35 7.61 -6.74
N ARG A 35 4.77 7.68 -5.53
CA ARG A 35 5.47 7.41 -4.27
C ARG A 35 5.96 5.97 -4.17
N VAL A 36 5.10 5.01 -4.47
CA VAL A 36 5.42 3.58 -4.48
C VAL A 36 6.54 3.31 -5.48
N LYS A 37 6.49 3.91 -6.68
CA LYS A 37 7.52 3.74 -7.69
C LYS A 37 8.86 4.29 -7.23
N THR A 38 8.90 5.52 -6.71
CA THR A 38 10.11 6.11 -6.14
C THR A 38 10.67 5.25 -4.99
N GLN A 39 9.79 4.73 -4.13
CA GLN A 39 10.19 3.85 -3.02
C GLN A 39 10.72 2.50 -3.51
N LEU A 40 10.17 1.95 -4.59
CA LEU A 40 10.67 0.71 -5.21
C LEU A 40 11.98 0.92 -5.97
N GLU A 41 12.19 2.11 -6.55
CA GLU A 41 13.45 2.49 -7.20
C GLU A 41 14.57 2.65 -6.16
N ASP A 42 14.25 3.14 -4.96
CA ASP A 42 15.18 3.23 -3.83
C ASP A 42 15.37 1.87 -3.12
N ASP A 43 14.27 1.19 -2.81
CA ASP A 43 14.19 -0.10 -2.10
C ASP A 43 13.30 -1.12 -2.85
N PRO A 44 13.88 -1.96 -3.73
CA PRO A 44 13.12 -2.95 -4.50
C PRO A 44 12.59 -4.13 -3.67
N ASP A 45 13.04 -4.27 -2.41
CA ASP A 45 12.61 -5.27 -1.43
C ASP A 45 11.49 -4.76 -0.50
N THR A 46 10.93 -3.59 -0.81
CA THR A 46 9.79 -3.03 -0.06
C THR A 46 8.56 -3.94 -0.16
N VAL A 47 7.96 -4.26 0.98
CA VAL A 47 6.74 -5.05 1.08
C VAL A 47 5.57 -4.10 1.36
N PHE A 48 4.59 -4.10 0.46
CA PHE A 48 3.40 -3.26 0.60
C PHE A 48 2.27 -4.06 1.24
N VAL A 49 1.72 -3.56 2.34
CA VAL A 49 0.60 -4.17 3.06
C VAL A 49 -0.61 -3.26 2.95
N VAL A 50 -1.59 -3.65 2.14
CA VAL A 50 -2.84 -2.90 1.96
C VAL A 50 -3.84 -3.34 3.02
N ARG A 51 -4.25 -2.43 3.90
CA ARG A 51 -5.34 -2.60 4.85
C ARG A 51 -6.58 -1.87 4.37
N GLY A 52 -7.63 -2.61 4.05
CA GLY A 52 -8.95 -2.03 3.80
C GLY A 52 -9.78 -2.04 5.08
N ASP A 53 -10.35 -0.89 5.44
CA ASP A 53 -11.39 -0.84 6.47
C ASP A 53 -12.61 -1.70 6.06
N ARG A 54 -13.38 -2.21 7.03
CA ARG A 54 -14.56 -3.07 6.78
C ARG A 54 -15.63 -2.37 5.91
N LYS A 55 -15.64 -1.04 5.89
CA LYS A 55 -16.52 -0.23 5.06
C LYS A 55 -15.81 0.43 3.86
N ALA A 56 -14.53 0.15 3.64
CA ALA A 56 -13.82 0.66 2.47
C ALA A 56 -14.52 0.17 1.21
N ASP A 57 -14.98 1.11 0.38
CA ASP A 57 -15.61 0.81 -0.88
C ASP A 57 -14.65 -0.02 -1.74
N TYR A 58 -15.13 -1.15 -2.29
CA TYR A 58 -14.32 -2.07 -3.10
C TYR A 58 -13.61 -1.34 -4.24
N GLN A 59 -14.24 -0.28 -4.76
CA GLN A 59 -13.71 0.57 -5.79
C GLN A 59 -12.39 1.25 -5.40
N PHE A 60 -12.23 1.69 -4.14
CA PHE A 60 -10.98 2.25 -3.64
C PHE A 60 -9.90 1.20 -3.51
N VAL A 61 -10.25 0.00 -3.02
CA VAL A 61 -9.31 -1.14 -2.92
C VAL A 61 -8.78 -1.52 -4.30
N VAL A 62 -9.67 -1.60 -5.31
CA VAL A 62 -9.28 -1.87 -6.70
C VAL A 62 -8.39 -0.77 -7.25
N THR A 63 -8.70 0.50 -6.99
CA THR A 63 -7.88 1.64 -7.46
C THR A 63 -6.47 1.60 -6.86
N VAL A 64 -6.35 1.30 -5.57
CA VAL A 64 -5.05 1.14 -4.89
C VAL A 64 -4.29 -0.08 -5.42
N PHE A 65 -4.99 -1.18 -5.67
CA PHE A 65 -4.38 -2.38 -6.22
C PHE A 65 -3.84 -2.16 -7.63
N ASP A 66 -4.58 -1.45 -8.48
CA ASP A 66 -4.16 -1.08 -9.83
C ASP A 66 -2.94 -0.15 -9.79
N ALA A 67 -2.97 0.88 -8.93
CA ALA A 67 -1.83 1.76 -8.67
C ALA A 67 -0.56 1.01 -8.24
N LEU A 68 -0.69 0.05 -7.32
CA LEU A 68 0.43 -0.78 -6.85
C LEU A 68 0.99 -1.66 -7.97
N LYS A 69 0.11 -2.22 -8.79
CA LYS A 69 0.48 -3.05 -9.94
C LYS A 69 1.18 -2.24 -11.03
N GLU A 70 0.66 -1.04 -11.35
CA GLU A 70 1.30 -0.10 -12.28
C GLU A 70 2.68 0.36 -11.79
N ALA A 71 2.83 0.55 -10.48
CA ALA A 71 4.12 0.91 -9.87
C ALA A 71 5.16 -0.22 -9.93
N GLY A 72 4.76 -1.46 -10.23
CA GLY A 72 5.67 -2.60 -10.34
C GLY A 72 5.95 -3.31 -9.02
N THR A 73 5.07 -3.14 -8.01
CA THR A 73 5.21 -3.85 -6.74
C THR A 73 5.18 -5.36 -6.95
N ARG A 74 6.19 -6.06 -6.41
CA ARG A 74 6.29 -7.52 -6.49
C ARG A 74 5.61 -8.21 -5.31
N HIS A 75 5.61 -7.54 -4.15
CA HIS A 75 5.12 -8.08 -2.88
C HIS A 75 4.00 -7.17 -2.36
N VAL A 76 2.75 -7.55 -2.67
CA VAL A 76 1.55 -6.89 -2.13
C VAL A 76 0.79 -7.90 -1.29
N SER A 77 0.61 -7.58 -0.02
CA SER A 77 -0.25 -8.32 0.90
C SER A 77 -1.50 -7.51 1.18
N ILE A 78 -2.68 -8.11 0.99
CA ILE A 78 -3.95 -7.48 1.34
C ILE A 78 -4.40 -8.04 2.69
N ALA A 79 -4.65 -7.16 3.64
CA ALA A 79 -5.22 -7.48 4.94
C ALA A 79 -6.51 -6.70 5.11
N THR A 80 -7.64 -7.28 4.69
CA THR A 80 -8.97 -6.74 5.01
C THR A 80 -9.54 -7.47 6.22
N GLU A 81 -10.24 -6.77 7.10
CA GLU A 81 -10.92 -7.38 8.27
C GLU A 81 -12.19 -8.17 7.89
N THR A 82 -12.27 -8.70 6.67
CA THR A 82 -13.48 -9.37 6.14
C THR A 82 -13.24 -10.78 5.60
N GLY A 83 -12.14 -11.45 5.98
CA GLY A 83 -11.89 -12.80 5.46
C GLY A 83 -10.89 -13.62 6.26
N GLY A 84 -11.02 -13.65 7.59
CA GLY A 84 -10.56 -14.80 8.35
C GLY A 84 -11.61 -15.91 8.20
N VAL A 85 -11.27 -16.98 7.49
CA VAL A 85 -12.02 -18.24 7.49
C VAL A 85 -12.05 -18.88 8.87
#